data_AF-A0A170PHE1-F1
#
_entry.id   AF-A0A170PHE1-F1
#
_cell.length_a   1.000
_cell.length_b   1.000
_cell.length_c   1.000
_cell.angle_alpha   90.00
_cell.angle_beta   90.00
_cell.angle_gamma   90.00
#
_symmetry.space_group_name_H-M   'P 1'
#
loop_
_entity.id
_entity.type
_entity.pdbx_description
1 polymer ?
#
loop_
_entity_poly.entity_id
_entity_poly.type
_entity_poly.pdbx_seq_one_letter_code
_entity_poly.pdbx_strand_id
1 'polypeptide(L)'
;MSNLETSNEPEKKKPGLERLSRFDAVALVANTALEVRDSGHDVIVRHAHVQGRPGILIFMPGFELIDGNLRLVATEPVGDIA
;
A
#
# COMPACT_ATOMS: atom_id res chain seq x y z
N MET A 1 -50.66 -4.32 -2.25
CA MET A 1 -49.55 -4.78 -3.12
C MET A 1 -48.64 -3.60 -3.40
N SER A 2 -47.43 -3.61 -2.85
CA SER A 2 -46.30 -2.86 -3.37
C SER A 2 -45.05 -3.53 -2.81
N ASN A 3 -44.38 -4.31 -3.66
CA ASN A 3 -43.13 -4.99 -3.35
C ASN A 3 -42.00 -3.96 -3.40
N LEU A 4 -41.45 -3.58 -2.25
CA LEU A 4 -40.11 -3.00 -2.20
C LEU A 4 -39.12 -4.16 -2.28
N GLU A 5 -38.68 -4.46 -3.50
CA GLU A 5 -37.45 -5.24 -3.70
C GLU A 5 -36.28 -4.33 -3.36
N THR A 6 -35.86 -4.34 -2.10
CA THR A 6 -34.53 -3.86 -1.72
C THR A 6 -33.54 -4.91 -2.22
N SER A 7 -32.97 -4.64 -3.39
CA SER A 7 -31.81 -5.34 -3.93
C SER A 7 -30.63 -5.14 -2.98
N ASN A 8 -30.51 -6.03 -1.99
CA ASN A 8 -29.25 -6.27 -1.31
C ASN A 8 -28.31 -6.95 -2.30
N GLU A 9 -27.71 -6.17 -3.21
CA GLU A 9 -26.49 -6.60 -3.85
C GLU A 9 -25.46 -6.82 -2.73
N PRO A 10 -24.90 -8.03 -2.56
CA PRO A 10 -23.80 -8.20 -1.63
C PRO A 10 -22.65 -7.36 -2.18
N GLU A 11 -22.26 -6.32 -1.44
CA GLU A 11 -21.03 -5.58 -1.66
C GLU A 11 -19.95 -6.62 -1.97
N LYS A 12 -19.42 -6.58 -3.20
CA LYS A 12 -18.20 -7.32 -3.56
C LYS A 12 -17.14 -6.83 -2.59
N LYS A 13 -16.93 -7.57 -1.50
CA LYS A 13 -15.83 -7.33 -0.57
C LYS A 13 -14.58 -7.20 -1.41
N LYS A 14 -14.04 -5.98 -1.47
CA LYS A 14 -12.70 -5.69 -1.99
C LYS A 14 -11.78 -6.77 -1.40
N PRO A 15 -10.88 -7.39 -2.18
CA PRO A 15 -10.05 -8.49 -1.69
C PRO A 15 -9.34 -8.03 -0.42
N GLY A 16 -9.89 -8.45 0.71
CA GLY A 16 -9.55 -7.92 2.00
C GLY A 16 -8.22 -8.49 2.40
N LEU A 17 -7.34 -7.64 2.92
CA LEU A 17 -6.14 -8.02 3.67
C LEU A 17 -6.41 -9.05 4.79
N GLU A 18 -7.67 -9.37 5.09
CA GLU A 18 -8.18 -10.30 6.10
C GLU A 18 -7.65 -11.73 6.00
N ARG A 19 -7.00 -12.14 4.90
CA ARG A 19 -6.44 -13.50 4.73
C ARG A 19 -4.96 -13.58 4.38
N LEU A 20 -4.23 -12.46 4.36
CA LEU A 20 -2.80 -12.52 4.07
C LEU A 20 -2.06 -13.08 5.28
N SER A 21 -1.28 -14.15 5.07
CA SER A 21 -0.33 -14.56 6.10
C SER A 21 0.72 -13.45 6.28
N ARG A 22 1.41 -13.43 7.42
CA ARG A 22 2.51 -12.45 7.63
C ARG A 22 3.56 -12.53 6.52
N PHE A 23 3.82 -13.73 6.02
CA PHE A 23 4.74 -13.93 4.92
C PHE A 23 4.22 -13.28 3.62
N ASP A 24 2.95 -13.50 3.28
CA ASP A 24 2.36 -12.93 2.07
C ASP A 24 2.30 -11.40 2.15
N ALA A 25 2.01 -10.84 3.32
CA ALA A 25 2.04 -9.40 3.55
C ALA A 25 3.44 -8.82 3.35
N VAL A 26 4.48 -9.48 3.86
CA VAL A 26 5.88 -9.06 3.65
C VAL A 26 6.27 -9.17 2.18
N ALA A 27 5.94 -10.28 1.52
CA ALA A 27 6.23 -10.49 0.11
C ALA A 27 5.56 -9.42 -0.77
N LEU A 28 4.29 -9.10 -0.48
CA LEU A 28 3.55 -8.04 -1.16
C LEU A 28 4.26 -6.68 -1.02
N VAL A 29 4.56 -6.27 0.21
CA VAL A 29 5.21 -4.97 0.46
C VAL A 29 6.59 -4.91 -0.20
N ALA A 30 7.38 -5.99 -0.13
CA ALA A 30 8.70 -6.04 -0.73
C ALA A 30 8.63 -5.97 -2.27
N ASN A 31 7.72 -6.72 -2.90
CA ASN A 31 7.55 -6.71 -4.35
C ASN A 31 7.07 -5.34 -4.85
N THR A 32 6.07 -4.74 -4.18
CA THR A 32 5.61 -3.38 -4.53
C THR A 32 6.74 -2.36 -4.42
N ALA A 33 7.58 -2.46 -3.39
CA ALA A 33 8.74 -1.57 -3.25
C ALA A 33 9.77 -1.75 -4.37
N LEU A 34 9.99 -2.98 -4.83
CA LEU A 34 10.87 -3.24 -5.98
C LEU A 34 10.28 -2.67 -7.27
N GLU A 35 8.98 -2.84 -7.52
CA GLU A 35 8.30 -2.27 -8.70
C GLU A 35 8.37 -0.73 -8.71
N VAL A 36 8.19 -0.08 -7.56
CA VAL A 36 8.33 1.38 -7.42
C VAL A 36 9.77 1.82 -7.71
N ARG A 37 10.76 1.09 -7.21
CA ARG A 37 12.17 1.37 -7.51
C ARG A 37 12.49 1.19 -8.99
N ASP A 38 12.03 0.10 -9.58
CA ASP A 38 12.33 -0.26 -10.97
C ASP A 38 11.63 0.69 -11.96
N SER A 39 10.57 1.38 -11.53
CA SER A 39 9.94 2.49 -12.28
C SER A 39 10.65 3.84 -12.12
N GLY A 40 11.79 3.89 -11.40
CA GLY A 40 12.65 5.07 -11.27
C GLY A 40 12.37 5.96 -10.06
N HIS A 41 11.54 5.50 -9.12
CA HIS A 41 11.28 6.24 -7.88
C HIS A 41 12.23 5.83 -6.76
N ASP A 42 12.45 6.74 -5.83
CA ASP A 42 13.26 6.46 -4.65
C ASP A 42 12.53 5.51 -3.69
N VAL A 43 13.28 4.54 -3.17
CA VAL A 43 12.83 3.60 -2.15
C VAL A 43 13.90 3.48 -1.08
N ILE A 44 13.53 3.78 0.16
CA ILE A 44 14.44 3.78 1.29
C ILE A 44 14.11 2.62 2.21
N VAL A 45 15.06 1.70 2.39
CA VAL A 45 14.93 0.54 3.27
C VAL A 45 15.78 0.76 4.51
N ARG A 46 15.19 0.59 5.70
CA ARG A 46 15.90 0.71 6.99
C ARG A 46 15.59 -0.47 7.89
N HIS A 47 16.60 -0.93 8.62
CA HIS A 47 16.39 -1.83 9.76
C HIS A 47 15.91 -1.02 10.96
N ALA A 48 14.89 -1.50 11.65
CA ALA A 48 14.32 -0.84 12.82
C ALA A 48 13.73 -1.85 13.82
N HIS A 49 13.55 -1.42 15.06
CA HIS A 49 12.76 -2.18 16.02
C HIS A 49 11.30 -1.75 15.92
N VAL A 50 10.43 -2.64 15.41
CA VAL A 50 8.99 -2.41 15.29
C VAL A 50 8.31 -3.16 16.43
N GLN A 51 7.66 -2.43 17.34
CA GLN A 51 7.04 -3.00 18.55
C GLN A 51 8.01 -3.86 19.37
N GLY A 52 9.27 -3.42 19.50
CA GLY A 52 10.31 -4.11 20.27
C GLY A 52 10.93 -5.34 19.57
N ARG A 53 10.59 -5.60 18.30
CA ARG A 53 11.14 -6.73 17.52
C ARG A 53 11.96 -6.22 16.33
N PRO A 54 13.04 -6.91 15.93
CA PRO A 54 13.74 -6.60 14.70
C PRO A 54 12.78 -6.64 13.49
N GLY A 55 12.82 -5.61 12.66
CA GLY A 55 11.98 -5.46 11.49
C GLY A 55 12.62 -4.55 10.44
N ILE A 56 11.91 -4.39 9.33
CA ILE A 56 12.32 -3.55 8.20
C ILE A 56 11.24 -2.50 7.99
N LEU A 57 11.66 -1.26 7.81
CA LEU A 57 10.81 -0.16 7.38
C LEU A 57 11.16 0.18 5.94
N ILE A 58 10.13 0.25 5.10
CA ILE A 58 10.25 0.63 3.69
C ILE A 58 9.51 1.96 3.55
N PHE A 59 10.24 3.00 3.13
CA PHE A 59 9.70 4.31 2.83
C PHE A 59 9.74 4.53 1.32
N MET A 60 8.63 4.99 0.74
CA MET A 60 8.50 5.33 -0.67
C MET A 60 8.07 6.80 -0.76
N PRO A 61 9.03 7.75 -0.79
CA PRO A 61 8.73 9.18 -0.82
C PRO A 61 7.83 9.54 -2.01
N GLY A 62 6.87 10.43 -1.78
CA GLY A 62 5.90 10.83 -2.79
C GLY A 62 4.78 9.81 -3.01
N PHE A 63 4.76 8.67 -2.32
CA PHE A 63 3.65 7.72 -2.33
C PHE A 63 2.91 7.69 -1.00
N GLU A 64 1.59 7.56 -1.06
CA GLU A 64 0.72 7.34 0.10
C GLU A 64 -0.16 6.11 -0.08
N LEU A 65 -0.47 5.43 1.01
CA LEU A 65 -1.41 4.32 1.01
C LEU A 65 -2.82 4.85 1.27
N ILE A 66 -3.65 4.90 0.21
CA ILE A 66 -5.02 5.39 0.26
C ILE A 66 -5.97 4.22 -0.04
N ASP A 67 -6.84 3.88 0.92
CA ASP A 67 -7.79 2.75 0.82
C ASP A 67 -7.12 1.41 0.45
N GLY A 68 -5.90 1.17 0.95
CA GLY A 68 -5.13 -0.04 0.66
C GLY A 68 -4.45 -0.05 -0.72
N ASN A 69 -4.51 1.04 -1.48
CA ASN A 69 -3.79 1.21 -2.73
C ASN A 69 -2.66 2.22 -2.56
N LEU A 70 -1.48 1.88 -3.03
CA LEU A 70 -0.38 2.83 -3.08
C LEU A 70 -0.63 3.82 -4.22
N ARG A 71 -0.68 5.11 -3.92
CA ARG A 71 -0.87 6.18 -4.90
C ARG A 71 0.31 7.13 -4.85
N LEU A 72 0.79 7.54 -6.02
CA LEU A 72 1.73 8.64 -6.12
C LEU A 72 0.98 9.94 -5.81
N VAL A 73 1.40 10.63 -4.74
CA VAL A 73 0.83 11.89 -4.25
C VAL A 73 1.78 13.06 -4.52
N ALA A 74 2.97 12.81 -5.09
CA ALA A 74 3.89 13.86 -5.51
C ALA A 74 3.23 14.83 -6.50
N THR A 75 2.86 16.02 -6.02
CA THR A 75 2.41 17.15 -6.83
C THR A 75 3.56 18.02 -7.34
N GLU A 76 4.80 17.80 -6.91
CA GLU A 76 5.96 18.51 -7.47
C GLU A 76 7.18 17.60 -7.61
N PRO A 77 7.97 17.74 -8.70
CA PRO A 77 9.23 17.03 -8.86
C PRO A 77 10.21 17.49 -7.77
N VAL A 78 10.82 16.52 -7.09
CA VAL A 78 11.98 16.76 -6.22
C VAL A 78 13.16 17.06 -7.13
N GLY A 79 13.25 18.31 -7.59
CA GLY A 79 14.23 18.71 -8.58
C GLY A 79 14.05 20.16 -9.00
N ASP A 80 14.17 21.08 -8.04
CA ASP A 80 14.66 22.44 -8.26
C ASP A 80 14.89 23.09 -6.88
N ILE A 81 15.97 22.65 -6.22
CA ILE A 81 16.60 23.46 -5.17
C ILE A 81 17.90 23.96 -5.80
N ALA A 82 17.82 25.15 -6.39
CA ALA A 82 18.95 25.90 -6.93
C ALA A 82 19.81 26.50 -5.82
#